data_AF-A0A396P5I8-F1
#
_entry.id   AF-A0A396P5I8-F1
#
_cell.length_a   1.000
_cell.length_b   1.000
_cell.length_c   1.000
_cell.angle_alpha   90.00
_cell.angle_beta   90.00
_cell.angle_gamma   90.00
#
_symmetry.space_group_name_H-M   'P 1'
#
loop_
_entity.id
_entity.type
_entity.pdbx_description
1 polymer ?
#
loop_
_entity_poly.entity_id
_entity_poly.type
_entity_poly.pdbx_seq_one_letter_code
_entity_poly.pdbx_strand_id
1 'polypeptide(L)'
;MAIVKHIKSRNANYSAAINYLLFEHDEKTGKKIVDESGRSILRKEFYMDGLNCDPMSFDKECELTNAHFHKNKKREDIKSHHYIISYDPADVTENGLTGERAQAISLELAKQMFPGYQALVVTHTDGHNESGNIHTHIVINSVRKTAVERQPYMDKPHEEVAGYKHRSTDKFMNTFKKTVMDRCLQEGLHQIDLLAPAERKITQKEYMAQKHGQQTIDEINRKIIEDGLKPTSTVFLTQKEYLRQAIDECAVTSSNFDEFQSKLLELFQISVIEHRGRYSYLHPDRQKRISERALGTRYGKEHLEQTFLRKDPLAILYVRSHLCLVVNLQTNVKAMQSPAYAHRVKLSNLQQMANTIIYVQEHGFDTQSDLKNTLLASKQELKEMQTQFAQHRSNLRTLNDQIRYTGQYYANKEVYSQFSNAKYKGKYRKEHAKEIQKYEEARDWLRSFYQDGKMTSLKTLTLQKEKLQQQIASEEEAISSLKEKLKDLDTADQNVDAILQMQIPEPVKSKTKDLER
;
A
#
# COMPACT_ATOMS: atom_id res chain seq x y z
N MET A 1 -2.48 -1.97 -5.37
CA MET A 1 -2.21 -1.79 -3.93
C MET A 1 -3.38 -1.02 -3.36
N ALA A 2 -3.76 -1.25 -2.11
CA ALA A 2 -4.94 -0.54 -1.60
C ALA A 2 -4.70 0.98 -1.49
N ILE A 3 -5.66 1.79 -1.92
CA ILE A 3 -5.64 3.26 -1.87
C ILE A 3 -6.87 3.83 -1.17
N VAL A 4 -6.71 5.01 -0.55
CA VAL A 4 -7.77 5.69 0.18
C VAL A 4 -8.12 7.02 -0.46
N LYS A 5 -9.41 7.26 -0.67
CA LYS A 5 -9.98 8.55 -1.07
C LYS A 5 -10.98 9.05 -0.04
N HIS A 6 -11.02 10.36 0.16
CA HIS A 6 -11.98 11.04 1.03
C HIS A 6 -12.71 12.15 0.28
N ILE A 7 -14.04 12.18 0.40
CA ILE A 7 -14.91 13.19 -0.20
C ILE A 7 -15.84 13.74 0.88
N LYS A 8 -15.94 15.07 0.94
CA LYS A 8 -16.90 15.78 1.80
C LYS A 8 -18.13 16.11 0.97
N SER A 9 -19.30 15.60 1.35
CA SER A 9 -20.55 15.89 0.66
C SER A 9 -21.32 17.01 1.35
N ARG A 10 -21.80 17.97 0.55
CA ARG A 10 -22.77 18.99 0.98
C ARG A 10 -24.20 18.66 0.53
N ASN A 11 -24.39 17.50 -0.11
CA ASN A 11 -25.69 17.10 -0.62
C ASN A 11 -26.64 16.79 0.55
N ALA A 12 -27.75 17.53 0.64
CA ALA A 12 -28.76 17.33 1.68
C ALA A 12 -29.64 16.10 1.44
N ASN A 13 -29.66 15.57 0.21
CA ASN A 13 -30.35 14.33 -0.12
C ASN A 13 -29.45 13.13 0.25
N TYR A 14 -29.65 12.56 1.43
CA TYR A 14 -28.88 11.40 1.89
C TYR A 14 -29.22 10.13 1.10
N SER A 15 -30.43 10.01 0.54
CA SER A 15 -30.81 8.91 -0.34
C SER A 15 -29.98 8.89 -1.62
N ALA A 16 -29.35 10.01 -2.01
CA ALA A 16 -28.42 10.03 -3.16
C ALA A 16 -27.21 9.10 -2.95
N ALA A 17 -26.74 8.93 -1.71
CA ALA A 17 -25.66 8.00 -1.41
C ALA A 17 -26.12 6.54 -1.59
N ILE A 18 -27.28 6.19 -1.05
CA ILE A 18 -27.87 4.85 -1.21
C ILE A 18 -28.08 4.54 -2.70
N ASN A 19 -28.69 5.47 -3.44
CA ASN A 19 -28.92 5.31 -4.88
C ASN A 19 -27.61 5.12 -5.67
N TYR A 20 -26.58 5.92 -5.36
CA TYR A 20 -25.29 5.85 -6.05
C TYR A 20 -24.58 4.50 -5.86
N LEU A 21 -24.77 3.88 -4.69
CA LEU A 21 -24.14 2.63 -4.32
C LEU A 21 -24.94 1.41 -4.83
N LEU A 22 -26.28 1.47 -4.83
CA LEU A 22 -27.10 0.32 -5.23
C LEU A 22 -27.27 0.16 -6.75
N PHE A 23 -27.34 1.28 -7.50
CA PHE A 23 -27.71 1.25 -8.91
C PHE A 23 -26.52 1.47 -9.83
N GLU A 24 -26.65 0.99 -11.07
CA GLU A 24 -25.70 1.29 -12.14
C GLU A 24 -25.86 2.74 -12.62
N HIS A 25 -24.74 3.37 -12.96
CA HIS A 25 -24.71 4.74 -13.45
C HIS A 25 -23.89 4.83 -14.74
N ASP A 26 -24.40 5.62 -15.68
CA ASP A 26 -23.65 6.00 -16.87
C ASP A 26 -22.46 6.87 -16.44
N GLU A 27 -21.24 6.44 -16.78
CA GLU A 27 -20.02 7.09 -16.33
C GLU A 27 -19.83 8.51 -16.89
N LYS A 28 -20.42 8.80 -18.05
CA LYS A 28 -20.27 10.09 -18.74
C LYS A 28 -21.20 11.15 -18.15
N THR A 29 -22.41 10.74 -17.81
CA THR A 29 -23.50 11.64 -17.41
C THR A 29 -23.79 11.59 -15.91
N GLY A 30 -23.32 10.54 -15.21
CA GLY A 30 -23.61 10.26 -13.80
C GLY A 30 -25.07 9.85 -13.55
N LYS A 31 -25.88 9.68 -14.59
CA LYS A 31 -27.30 9.32 -14.48
C LYS A 31 -27.45 7.82 -14.26
N LYS A 32 -28.48 7.43 -13.51
CA LYS A 32 -28.83 6.02 -13.30
C LYS A 32 -29.19 5.37 -14.64
N ILE A 33 -28.66 4.17 -14.87
CA ILE A 33 -29.07 3.33 -16.00
C ILE A 33 -30.42 2.72 -15.67
N VAL A 34 -31.31 2.70 -16.67
CA VAL A 34 -32.68 2.17 -16.53
C VAL A 34 -32.91 1.06 -17.55
N ASP A 35 -33.76 0.10 -17.17
CA ASP A 35 -34.25 -0.96 -18.07
C ASP A 35 -35.24 -0.39 -19.10
N GLU A 36 -35.70 -1.25 -20.03
CA GLU A 36 -36.69 -0.89 -21.06
C GLU A 36 -38.02 -0.37 -20.47
N SER A 37 -38.30 -0.68 -19.19
CA SER A 37 -39.48 -0.22 -18.45
C SER A 37 -39.21 1.05 -17.63
N GLY A 38 -38.03 1.66 -17.73
CA GLY A 38 -37.64 2.87 -17.01
C GLY A 38 -37.25 2.65 -15.53
N ARG A 39 -37.09 1.39 -15.09
CA ARG A 39 -36.68 1.07 -13.70
C ARG A 39 -35.16 1.08 -13.58
N SER A 40 -34.64 1.64 -12.48
CA SER A 40 -33.19 1.68 -12.24
C SER A 40 -32.62 0.26 -12.09
N ILE A 41 -31.51 0.00 -12.79
CA ILE A 41 -30.83 -1.31 -12.78
C ILE A 41 -29.91 -1.39 -11.56
N LEU A 42 -30.06 -2.45 -10.76
CA LEU A 42 -29.16 -2.74 -9.63
C LEU A 42 -27.79 -3.17 -10.14
N ARG A 43 -26.73 -2.84 -9.39
CA ARG A 43 -25.39 -3.38 -9.66
C ARG A 43 -25.41 -4.90 -9.59
N LYS A 44 -24.64 -5.54 -10.48
CA LYS A 44 -24.55 -7.00 -10.59
C LYS A 44 -24.13 -7.69 -9.29
N GLU A 45 -23.19 -7.09 -8.57
CA GLU A 45 -22.68 -7.62 -7.31
C GLU A 45 -22.31 -6.48 -6.35
N PHE A 46 -22.88 -6.53 -5.16
CA PHE A 46 -22.55 -5.61 -4.07
C PHE A 46 -22.83 -6.25 -2.70
N TYR A 47 -22.09 -5.80 -1.70
CA TYR A 47 -22.26 -6.20 -0.30
C TYR A 47 -22.51 -4.95 0.53
N MET A 48 -23.48 -4.98 1.44
CA MET A 48 -23.92 -3.77 2.13
C MET A 48 -24.23 -4.05 3.60
N ASP A 49 -23.65 -3.23 4.48
CA ASP A 49 -23.86 -3.25 5.92
C ASP A 49 -24.03 -1.83 6.47
N GLY A 50 -24.73 -1.75 7.59
CA GLY A 50 -24.95 -0.51 8.34
C GLY A 50 -24.20 -0.56 9.66
N LEU A 51 -23.66 0.58 10.08
CA LEU A 51 -23.11 0.78 11.42
C LEU A 51 -23.98 1.79 12.17
N ASN A 52 -24.51 1.41 13.32
CA ASN A 52 -25.42 2.23 14.14
C ASN A 52 -26.69 2.73 13.41
N CYS A 53 -27.03 2.08 12.29
CA CYS A 53 -28.25 2.26 11.50
C CYS A 53 -28.52 1.00 10.67
N ASP A 54 -29.75 0.84 10.23
CA ASP A 54 -30.09 -0.09 9.16
C ASP A 54 -29.67 0.50 7.79
N PRO A 55 -28.99 -0.26 6.91
CA PRO A 55 -28.45 0.27 5.65
C PRO A 55 -29.52 0.87 4.73
N MET A 56 -30.71 0.28 4.68
CA MET A 56 -31.80 0.70 3.79
C MET A 56 -32.53 1.93 4.30
N SER A 57 -32.37 2.27 5.57
CA SER A 57 -32.93 3.47 6.20
C SER A 57 -31.86 4.48 6.65
N PHE A 58 -30.62 4.32 6.19
CA PHE A 58 -29.49 5.20 6.51
C PHE A 58 -29.82 6.68 6.32
N ASP A 59 -30.52 7.04 5.25
CA ASP A 59 -30.91 8.41 4.94
C ASP A 59 -31.85 8.99 5.99
N LYS A 60 -32.94 8.28 6.31
CA LYS A 60 -33.94 8.70 7.30
C LYS A 60 -33.37 8.73 8.71
N GLU A 61 -32.58 7.74 9.07
CA GLU A 61 -31.92 7.77 10.36
C GLU A 61 -30.91 8.93 10.48
N CYS A 62 -30.18 9.28 9.41
CA CYS A 62 -29.30 10.45 9.41
C CYS A 62 -30.09 11.75 9.56
N GLU A 63 -31.20 11.89 8.83
CA GLU A 63 -32.12 13.04 8.91
C GLU A 63 -32.65 13.22 10.35
N LEU A 64 -33.06 12.13 11.00
CA LEU A 64 -33.54 12.16 12.40
C LEU A 64 -32.45 12.59 13.37
N THR A 65 -31.24 12.02 13.29
CA THR A 65 -30.09 12.43 14.12
C THR A 65 -29.77 13.91 13.93
N ASN A 66 -29.76 14.38 12.69
CA ASN A 66 -29.47 15.77 12.36
C ASN A 66 -30.55 16.73 12.92
N ALA A 67 -31.82 16.35 12.82
CA ALA A 67 -32.93 17.10 13.37
C ALA A 67 -32.85 17.21 14.90
N HIS A 68 -32.59 16.08 15.57
CA HIS A 68 -32.44 15.98 17.02
C HIS A 68 -31.33 16.91 17.55
N PHE A 69 -30.15 16.91 16.92
CA PHE A 69 -29.04 17.78 17.33
C PHE A 69 -29.04 19.17 16.67
N HIS A 70 -30.11 19.50 15.93
CA HIS A 70 -30.26 20.76 15.21
C HIS A 70 -29.08 21.11 14.27
N LYS A 71 -28.50 20.09 13.63
CA LYS A 71 -27.35 20.22 12.71
C LYS A 71 -27.80 20.21 11.25
N ASN A 72 -26.86 20.55 10.36
CA ASN A 72 -27.01 20.42 8.91
C ASN A 72 -28.16 21.23 8.29
N LYS A 73 -28.45 22.42 8.82
CA LYS A 73 -29.52 23.30 8.31
C LYS A 73 -29.11 24.15 7.10
N LYS A 74 -27.81 24.40 6.89
CA LYS A 74 -27.33 25.32 5.84
C LYS A 74 -26.91 24.57 4.57
N ARG A 75 -26.83 25.23 3.41
CA ARG A 75 -26.41 24.57 2.16
C ARG A 75 -24.91 24.25 2.15
N GLU A 76 -24.11 25.09 2.79
CA GLU A 76 -22.64 24.97 2.87
C GLU A 76 -22.15 23.92 3.87
N ASP A 77 -23.02 23.48 4.77
CA ASP A 77 -22.76 22.44 5.76
C ASP A 77 -22.34 21.13 5.08
N ILE A 78 -21.24 20.55 5.55
CA ILE A 78 -20.91 19.16 5.25
C ILE A 78 -21.95 18.27 5.90
N LYS A 79 -22.60 17.44 5.10
CA LYS A 79 -23.73 16.55 5.43
C LYS A 79 -23.25 15.13 5.71
N SER A 80 -22.34 14.63 4.88
CA SER A 80 -21.75 13.32 5.01
C SER A 80 -20.30 13.32 4.57
N HIS A 81 -19.57 12.30 5.00
CA HIS A 81 -18.22 12.02 4.51
C HIS A 81 -18.22 10.66 3.83
N HIS A 82 -17.57 10.59 2.68
CA HIS A 82 -17.46 9.39 1.87
C HIS A 82 -15.99 9.01 1.76
N TYR A 83 -15.66 7.88 2.39
CA TYR A 83 -14.36 7.25 2.30
C TYR A 83 -14.46 6.11 1.28
N ILE A 84 -13.46 6.00 0.41
CA ILE A 84 -13.39 4.94 -0.59
C ILE A 84 -12.05 4.25 -0.42
N ILE A 85 -12.08 2.93 -0.26
CA ILE A 85 -10.91 2.06 -0.21
C ILE A 85 -10.96 1.22 -1.48
N SER A 86 -9.99 1.38 -2.36
CA SER A 86 -9.87 0.54 -3.57
C SER A 86 -8.68 -0.39 -3.36
N TYR A 87 -8.85 -1.69 -3.56
CA TYR A 87 -7.81 -2.69 -3.31
C TYR A 87 -6.90 -2.88 -4.54
N ASP A 88 -5.88 -3.75 -4.44
CA ASP A 88 -5.13 -4.15 -5.64
C ASP A 88 -5.98 -5.10 -6.48
N PRO A 89 -6.15 -4.86 -7.81
CA PRO A 89 -6.75 -5.86 -8.69
C PRO A 89 -6.06 -7.24 -8.60
N ALA A 90 -4.74 -7.28 -8.39
CA ALA A 90 -3.98 -8.52 -8.24
C ALA A 90 -4.38 -9.30 -6.97
N ASP A 91 -4.94 -8.65 -5.94
CA ASP A 91 -5.36 -9.33 -4.71
C ASP A 91 -6.47 -10.36 -4.96
N VAL A 92 -7.25 -10.21 -6.03
CA VAL A 92 -8.28 -11.18 -6.41
C VAL A 92 -7.65 -12.52 -6.78
N THR A 93 -6.58 -12.50 -7.59
CA THR A 93 -5.92 -13.69 -8.11
C THR A 93 -4.80 -14.20 -7.20
N GLU A 94 -4.06 -13.29 -6.56
CA GLU A 94 -2.85 -13.62 -5.82
C GLU A 94 -3.13 -13.84 -4.32
N ASN A 95 -4.05 -13.05 -3.74
CA ASN A 95 -4.29 -13.04 -2.29
C ASN A 95 -5.70 -13.50 -1.89
N GLY A 96 -6.53 -13.92 -2.86
CA GLY A 96 -7.88 -14.44 -2.63
C GLY A 96 -8.84 -13.40 -2.06
N LEU A 97 -8.75 -12.14 -2.51
CA LEU A 97 -9.69 -11.09 -2.12
C LEU A 97 -11.02 -11.28 -2.85
N THR A 98 -12.10 -11.47 -2.11
CA THR A 98 -13.48 -11.47 -2.61
C THR A 98 -14.23 -10.23 -2.13
N GLY A 99 -15.41 -9.96 -2.72
CA GLY A 99 -16.27 -8.86 -2.27
C GLY A 99 -16.74 -9.02 -0.81
N GLU A 100 -17.08 -10.23 -0.37
CA GLU A 100 -17.41 -10.51 1.03
C GLU A 100 -16.25 -10.20 1.96
N ARG A 101 -15.02 -10.59 1.56
CA ARG A 101 -13.84 -10.40 2.38
C ARG A 101 -13.48 -8.92 2.49
N ALA A 102 -13.51 -8.18 1.39
CA ALA A 102 -13.34 -6.73 1.39
C ALA A 102 -14.41 -6.01 2.24
N GLN A 103 -15.67 -6.47 2.17
CA GLN A 103 -16.76 -5.96 3.00
C GLN A 103 -16.48 -6.18 4.50
N ALA A 104 -16.10 -7.40 4.89
CA ALA A 104 -15.79 -7.72 6.28
C ALA A 104 -14.65 -6.87 6.84
N ILE A 105 -13.55 -6.74 6.09
CA ILE A 105 -12.39 -5.90 6.45
C ILE A 105 -12.83 -4.44 6.65
N SER A 106 -13.60 -3.91 5.71
CA SER A 106 -14.05 -2.52 5.75
C SER A 106 -15.08 -2.26 6.84
N LEU A 107 -15.91 -3.24 7.19
CA LEU A 107 -16.86 -3.13 8.29
C LEU A 107 -16.14 -3.08 9.65
N GLU A 108 -15.11 -3.90 9.86
CA GLU A 108 -14.27 -3.83 11.05
C GLU A 108 -13.53 -2.50 11.15
N LEU A 109 -12.95 -2.04 10.03
CA LEU A 109 -12.32 -0.74 9.94
C LEU A 109 -13.31 0.39 10.28
N ALA A 110 -14.54 0.32 9.76
CA ALA A 110 -15.57 1.33 10.02
C ALA A 110 -15.96 1.36 11.51
N LYS A 111 -16.10 0.19 12.15
CA LYS A 111 -16.36 0.08 13.59
C LYS A 111 -15.25 0.74 14.42
N GLN A 112 -14.00 0.54 14.02
CA GLN A 112 -12.83 1.09 14.71
C GLN A 112 -12.68 2.61 14.51
N MET A 113 -12.88 3.09 13.28
CA MET A 113 -12.55 4.46 12.90
C MET A 113 -13.73 5.44 13.00
N PHE A 114 -14.96 4.94 12.99
CA PHE A 114 -16.18 5.75 13.05
C PHE A 114 -17.14 5.29 14.17
N PRO A 115 -16.66 5.05 15.41
CA PRO A 115 -17.54 4.62 16.49
C PRO A 115 -18.62 5.67 16.73
N GLY A 116 -19.86 5.27 17.05
CA GLY A 116 -20.96 6.20 17.32
C GLY A 116 -21.45 7.07 16.14
N TYR A 117 -20.89 6.92 14.94
CA TYR A 117 -21.48 7.46 13.71
C TYR A 117 -22.40 6.45 13.07
N GLN A 118 -23.43 6.95 12.39
CA GLN A 118 -24.17 6.17 11.41
C GLN A 118 -23.30 6.03 10.17
N ALA A 119 -23.08 4.80 9.71
CA ALA A 119 -22.31 4.53 8.50
C ALA A 119 -23.03 3.53 7.59
N LEU A 120 -22.92 3.77 6.29
CA LEU A 120 -23.26 2.84 5.24
C LEU A 120 -21.96 2.31 4.63
N VAL A 121 -21.72 1.01 4.72
CA VAL A 121 -20.52 0.33 4.20
C VAL A 121 -20.93 -0.54 3.03
N VAL A 122 -20.47 -0.22 1.82
CA VAL A 122 -20.84 -0.94 0.59
C VAL A 122 -19.62 -1.31 -0.22
N THR A 123 -19.46 -2.59 -0.53
CA THR A 123 -18.39 -3.10 -1.40
C THR A 123 -18.94 -3.44 -2.77
N HIS A 124 -18.22 -3.03 -3.82
CA HIS A 124 -18.48 -3.43 -5.20
C HIS A 124 -17.27 -4.17 -5.79
N THR A 125 -17.53 -5.07 -6.74
CA THR A 125 -16.51 -5.86 -7.45
C THR A 125 -16.31 -5.45 -8.91
N ASP A 126 -17.07 -4.47 -9.39
CA ASP A 126 -17.12 -4.04 -10.79
C ASP A 126 -16.03 -3.02 -11.17
N GLY A 127 -15.49 -2.29 -10.20
CA GLY A 127 -14.54 -1.20 -10.42
C GLY A 127 -15.12 -0.06 -11.29
N HIS A 128 -14.33 0.99 -11.55
CA HIS A 128 -14.65 1.93 -12.64
C HIS A 128 -14.21 1.35 -13.98
N ASN A 129 -14.94 1.64 -15.07
CA ASN A 129 -14.67 1.17 -16.44
C ASN A 129 -14.51 -0.35 -16.57
N GLU A 130 -15.27 -1.17 -15.83
CA GLU A 130 -15.12 -2.64 -15.87
C GLU A 130 -13.71 -3.11 -15.44
N SER A 131 -12.96 -2.28 -14.71
CA SER A 131 -11.62 -2.65 -14.21
C SER A 131 -11.65 -3.85 -13.26
N GLY A 132 -12.84 -4.27 -12.80
CA GLY A 132 -13.00 -5.40 -11.88
C GLY A 132 -12.36 -5.14 -10.51
N ASN A 133 -11.97 -3.91 -10.21
CA ASN A 133 -11.29 -3.60 -8.97
C ASN A 133 -12.30 -3.56 -7.82
N ILE A 134 -12.10 -4.45 -6.85
CA ILE A 134 -12.86 -4.48 -5.61
C ILE A 134 -12.61 -3.18 -4.84
N HIS A 135 -13.68 -2.51 -4.45
CA HIS A 135 -13.59 -1.29 -3.66
C HIS A 135 -14.76 -1.15 -2.70
N THR A 136 -14.47 -0.60 -1.53
CA THR A 136 -15.45 -0.36 -0.49
C THR A 136 -15.68 1.13 -0.26
N HIS A 137 -16.94 1.49 -0.18
CA HIS A 137 -17.45 2.80 0.17
C HIS A 137 -17.90 2.82 1.64
N ILE A 138 -17.39 3.75 2.43
CA ILE A 138 -17.84 4.01 3.79
C ILE A 138 -18.41 5.43 3.81
N VAL A 139 -19.73 5.55 3.86
CA VAL A 139 -20.45 6.82 3.93
C VAL A 139 -20.95 7.03 5.34
N ILE A 140 -20.43 8.05 6.04
CA ILE A 140 -20.86 8.39 7.40
C ILE A 140 -21.74 9.63 7.41
N ASN A 141 -22.68 9.71 8.35
CA ASN A 141 -23.28 10.98 8.71
C ASN A 141 -22.17 11.92 9.22
N SER A 142 -22.25 13.21 8.86
CA SER A 142 -21.32 14.20 9.41
C SER A 142 -21.51 14.41 10.91
N VAL A 143 -22.64 14.03 11.50
CA VAL A 143 -22.98 14.24 12.91
C VAL A 143 -22.88 12.92 13.67
N ARG A 144 -22.21 12.94 14.82
CA ARG A 144 -22.08 11.77 15.69
C ARG A 144 -23.41 11.48 16.40
N LYS A 145 -23.94 10.26 16.28
CA LYS A 145 -25.21 9.84 16.88
C LYS A 145 -25.08 9.63 18.39
N THR A 146 -24.03 8.95 18.82
CA THR A 146 -23.79 8.61 20.24
C THR A 146 -22.40 9.04 20.70
N ALA A 147 -22.26 9.40 21.97
CA ALA A 147 -20.97 9.73 22.55
C ALA A 147 -20.07 8.48 22.61
N VAL A 148 -18.76 8.69 22.53
CA VAL A 148 -17.75 7.62 22.53
C VAL A 148 -16.60 7.98 23.46
N GLU A 149 -15.72 7.02 23.73
CA GLU A 149 -14.45 7.32 24.38
C GLU A 149 -13.52 8.07 23.42
N ARG A 150 -12.83 9.09 23.94
CA ARG A 150 -11.91 9.91 23.16
C ARG A 150 -10.72 9.07 22.69
N GLN A 151 -10.49 9.05 21.38
CA GLN A 151 -9.41 8.29 20.77
C GLN A 151 -8.15 9.14 20.52
N PRO A 152 -6.94 8.54 20.45
CA PRO A 152 -5.70 9.29 20.24
C PRO A 152 -5.68 10.14 18.97
N TYR A 153 -6.43 9.75 17.92
CA TYR A 153 -6.52 10.48 16.66
C TYR A 153 -7.46 11.70 16.71
N MET A 154 -8.23 11.89 17.79
CA MET A 154 -9.14 13.01 17.98
C MET A 154 -8.38 14.23 18.53
N ASP A 155 -7.96 15.12 17.65
CA ASP A 155 -7.14 16.29 17.98
C ASP A 155 -7.93 17.59 18.18
N LYS A 156 -9.26 17.57 18.05
CA LYS A 156 -10.13 18.75 18.24
C LYS A 156 -11.06 18.59 19.45
N PRO A 157 -11.55 19.70 20.03
CA PRO A 157 -12.49 19.65 21.15
C PRO A 157 -13.81 18.96 20.77
N HIS A 158 -14.34 18.16 21.70
CA HIS A 158 -15.67 17.53 21.66
C HIS A 158 -15.90 16.55 20.51
N GLU A 159 -14.85 16.05 19.86
CA GLU A 159 -15.00 15.06 18.79
C GLU A 159 -15.62 13.77 19.28
N GLU A 160 -15.49 13.44 20.56
CA GLU A 160 -16.05 12.27 21.23
C GLU A 160 -17.53 12.43 21.63
N VAL A 161 -18.07 13.65 21.62
CA VAL A 161 -19.41 13.97 22.14
C VAL A 161 -20.48 13.81 21.07
N ALA A 162 -21.67 13.30 21.44
CA ALA A 162 -22.82 13.20 20.55
C ALA A 162 -23.25 14.58 20.00
N GLY A 163 -23.74 14.62 18.77
CA GLY A 163 -24.18 15.85 18.09
C GLY A 163 -23.05 16.71 17.51
N TYR A 164 -21.79 16.42 17.81
CA TYR A 164 -20.65 17.09 17.18
C TYR A 164 -20.35 16.52 15.79
N LYS A 165 -19.74 17.35 14.94
CA LYS A 165 -19.43 16.97 13.56
C LYS A 165 -18.10 16.24 13.46
N HIS A 166 -18.04 15.25 12.56
CA HIS A 166 -16.81 14.59 12.15
C HIS A 166 -15.81 15.59 11.58
N ARG A 167 -14.55 15.47 12.00
CA ARG A 167 -13.46 16.29 11.49
C ARG A 167 -12.38 15.38 10.90
N SER A 168 -12.31 15.39 9.58
CA SER A 168 -11.24 14.74 8.83
C SER A 168 -9.95 15.59 8.89
N THR A 169 -9.34 15.71 10.08
CA THR A 169 -8.06 16.41 10.28
C THR A 169 -6.91 15.61 9.68
N ASP A 170 -5.73 16.22 9.53
CA ASP A 170 -4.55 15.49 9.05
C ASP A 170 -4.17 14.35 10.00
N LYS A 171 -4.32 14.55 11.32
CA LYS A 171 -4.10 13.51 12.33
C LYS A 171 -5.06 12.34 12.12
N PHE A 172 -6.37 12.62 11.98
CA PHE A 172 -7.36 11.59 11.67
C PHE A 172 -7.04 10.87 10.37
N MET A 173 -6.76 11.60 9.28
CA MET A 173 -6.50 11.01 7.96
C MET A 173 -5.25 10.16 7.94
N ASN A 174 -4.18 10.56 8.63
CA ASN A 174 -2.96 9.77 8.75
C ASN A 174 -3.20 8.49 9.56
N THR A 175 -3.94 8.58 10.67
CA THR A 175 -4.32 7.38 11.43
C THR A 175 -5.21 6.46 10.61
N PHE A 176 -6.23 6.98 9.91
CA PHE A 176 -7.11 6.19 9.05
C PHE A 176 -6.33 5.45 7.96
N LYS A 177 -5.44 6.16 7.25
CA LYS A 177 -4.55 5.56 6.26
C LYS A 177 -3.67 4.47 6.85
N LYS A 178 -3.03 4.74 8.00
CA LYS A 178 -2.22 3.74 8.70
C LYS A 178 -3.04 2.51 9.07
N THR A 179 -4.24 2.68 9.62
CA THR A 179 -5.11 1.56 9.96
C THR A 179 -5.53 0.77 8.73
N VAL A 180 -5.81 1.41 7.59
CA VAL A 180 -6.05 0.70 6.32
C VAL A 180 -4.82 -0.13 5.92
N MET A 181 -3.63 0.45 5.97
CA MET A 181 -2.39 -0.27 5.64
C MET A 181 -2.17 -1.48 6.56
N ASP A 182 -2.26 -1.28 7.87
CA ASP A 182 -2.07 -2.31 8.87
C ASP A 182 -3.08 -3.46 8.67
N ARG A 183 -4.34 -3.15 8.31
CA ARG A 183 -5.37 -4.16 8.01
C ARG A 183 -5.10 -4.92 6.72
N CYS A 184 -4.70 -4.24 5.66
CA CYS A 184 -4.33 -4.89 4.40
C CYS A 184 -3.15 -5.85 4.62
N LEU A 185 -2.10 -5.42 5.34
CA LEU A 185 -0.95 -6.26 5.68
C LEU A 185 -1.36 -7.46 6.56
N GLN A 186 -2.20 -7.25 7.58
CA GLN A 186 -2.71 -8.32 8.44
C GLN A 186 -3.52 -9.36 7.65
N GLU A 187 -4.16 -8.94 6.56
CA GLU A 187 -4.95 -9.80 5.67
C GLU A 187 -4.13 -10.31 4.47
N GLY A 188 -2.82 -10.06 4.42
CA GLY A 188 -1.96 -10.52 3.34
C GLY A 188 -2.30 -9.90 1.98
N LEU A 189 -2.83 -8.68 1.96
CA LEU A 189 -3.17 -7.94 0.73
C LEU A 189 -2.03 -6.99 0.34
N HIS A 190 -1.92 -6.72 -0.96
CA HIS A 190 -0.92 -5.79 -1.48
C HIS A 190 -1.13 -4.37 -0.98
N GLN A 191 -0.08 -3.81 -0.38
CA GLN A 191 -0.15 -2.50 0.24
C GLN A 191 0.99 -1.57 -0.18
N ILE A 192 0.63 -0.31 -0.44
CA ILE A 192 1.54 0.81 -0.61
C ILE A 192 1.56 1.67 0.65
N ASP A 193 2.65 2.39 0.89
CA ASP A 193 2.66 3.44 1.89
C ASP A 193 1.71 4.60 1.49
N LEU A 194 0.56 4.68 2.17
CA LEU A 194 -0.44 5.72 1.99
C LEU A 194 -0.05 7.08 2.58
N LEU A 195 0.98 7.11 3.44
CA LEU A 195 1.52 8.30 4.07
C LEU A 195 2.59 8.95 3.19
N ALA A 196 3.32 8.13 2.42
CA ALA A 196 4.28 8.62 1.44
C ALA A 196 3.60 9.40 0.29
N PRO A 197 4.20 10.50 -0.18
CA PRO A 197 3.79 11.12 -1.43
C PRO A 197 4.01 10.17 -2.62
N ALA A 198 3.07 10.15 -3.57
CA ALA A 198 3.19 9.30 -4.74
C ALA A 198 4.40 9.68 -5.63
N GLU A 199 5.17 8.67 -6.04
CA GLU A 199 6.27 8.80 -7.02
C GLU A 199 5.81 9.45 -8.31
N ARG A 200 4.67 8.98 -8.82
CA ARG A 200 3.97 9.51 -9.97
C ARG A 200 2.56 9.87 -9.58
N LYS A 201 2.25 11.17 -9.58
CA LYS A 201 0.99 11.70 -9.05
C LYS A 201 0.04 12.07 -10.18
N ILE A 202 -0.98 11.25 -10.40
CA ILE A 202 -2.08 11.55 -11.32
C ILE A 202 -3.32 11.88 -10.52
N THR A 203 -3.85 13.10 -10.70
CA THR A 203 -5.08 13.52 -10.02
C THR A 203 -6.33 13.06 -10.77
N GLN A 204 -7.47 12.89 -10.10
CA GLN A 204 -8.72 12.53 -10.79
C GLN A 204 -9.08 13.52 -11.90
N LYS A 205 -8.86 14.83 -11.68
CA LYS A 205 -9.10 15.86 -12.72
C LYS A 205 -8.24 15.63 -13.96
N GLU A 206 -6.99 15.23 -13.76
CA GLU A 206 -6.03 14.96 -14.82
C GLU A 206 -6.37 13.66 -15.56
N TYR A 207 -6.71 12.61 -14.83
CA TYR A 207 -7.22 11.36 -15.39
C TYR A 207 -8.45 11.59 -16.29
N MET A 208 -9.43 12.36 -15.80
CA MET A 208 -10.62 12.69 -16.60
C MET A 208 -10.28 13.56 -17.81
N ALA A 209 -9.38 14.54 -17.66
CA ALA A 209 -8.91 15.35 -18.78
C ALA A 209 -8.22 14.49 -19.85
N GLN A 210 -7.45 13.48 -19.45
CA GLN A 210 -6.86 12.51 -20.37
C GLN A 210 -7.93 11.71 -21.11
N LYS A 211 -8.92 11.14 -20.40
CA LYS A 211 -10.02 10.36 -21.00
C LYS A 211 -10.80 11.18 -22.03
N HIS A 212 -11.20 12.40 -21.68
CA HIS A 212 -11.93 13.29 -22.58
C HIS A 212 -11.08 13.77 -23.77
N GLY A 213 -9.82 14.13 -23.52
CA GLY A 213 -8.90 14.53 -24.59
C GLY A 213 -8.64 13.39 -25.58
N GLN A 214 -8.48 12.16 -25.09
CA GLN A 214 -8.31 10.97 -25.92
C GLN A 214 -9.54 10.73 -26.79
N GLN A 215 -10.75 10.77 -26.22
CA GLN A 215 -12.00 10.64 -26.98
C GLN A 215 -12.09 11.66 -28.12
N THR A 216 -11.70 12.91 -27.85
CA THR A 216 -11.72 13.97 -28.85
C THR A 216 -10.71 13.68 -29.97
N ILE A 217 -9.50 13.22 -29.64
CA ILE A 217 -8.50 12.80 -30.63
C ILE A 217 -8.99 11.60 -31.45
N ASP A 218 -9.60 10.60 -30.82
CA ASP A 218 -10.10 9.41 -31.50
C ASP A 218 -11.20 9.76 -32.51
N GLU A 219 -12.11 10.67 -32.14
CA GLU A 219 -13.15 11.17 -33.04
C GLU A 219 -12.59 11.96 -34.23
N ILE A 220 -11.59 12.82 -33.98
CA ILE A 220 -10.89 13.56 -35.05
C ILE A 220 -10.15 12.59 -35.96
N ASN A 221 -9.41 11.64 -35.39
CA ASN A 221 -8.63 10.65 -36.13
C ASN A 221 -9.52 9.75 -36.98
N ARG A 222 -10.69 9.38 -36.49
CA ARG A 222 -11.67 8.63 -37.29
C ARG A 222 -12.05 9.40 -38.55
N LYS A 223 -12.33 10.71 -38.44
CA LYS A 223 -12.63 11.56 -39.61
C LYS A 223 -11.44 11.69 -40.57
N ILE A 224 -10.23 11.90 -40.03
CA ILE A 224 -8.99 11.96 -40.83
C ILE A 224 -8.81 10.67 -41.63
N ILE A 225 -9.06 9.50 -41.02
CA ILE A 225 -8.96 8.19 -41.69
C ILE A 225 -10.08 8.01 -42.72
N GLU A 226 -11.31 8.43 -42.41
CA GLU A 226 -12.44 8.43 -43.37
C GLU A 226 -12.13 9.27 -44.61
N ASP A 227 -11.41 10.39 -44.43
CA ASP A 227 -10.92 11.26 -45.52
C ASP A 227 -9.66 10.72 -46.24
N GLY A 228 -9.20 9.51 -45.90
CA GLY A 228 -8.04 8.86 -46.51
C GLY A 228 -6.68 9.42 -46.07
N LEU A 229 -6.64 10.23 -45.02
CA LEU A 229 -5.43 10.84 -44.47
C LEU A 229 -4.90 10.03 -43.28
N LYS A 230 -3.61 10.23 -42.95
CA LYS A 230 -2.98 9.60 -41.79
C LYS A 230 -2.97 10.57 -40.59
N PRO A 231 -3.53 10.18 -39.43
CA PRO A 231 -3.44 10.97 -38.22
C PRO A 231 -2.00 11.29 -37.80
N THR A 232 -1.77 12.55 -37.40
CA THR A 232 -0.46 13.01 -36.90
C THR A 232 -0.19 12.54 -35.47
N SER A 233 -1.23 12.41 -34.64
CA SER A 233 -1.13 11.88 -33.27
C SER A 233 -2.31 10.98 -32.96
N THR A 234 -2.04 9.85 -32.31
CA THR A 234 -3.04 8.89 -31.85
C THR A 234 -3.23 8.89 -30.34
N VAL A 235 -2.39 9.63 -29.60
CA VAL A 235 -2.39 9.62 -28.14
C VAL A 235 -2.51 11.04 -27.62
N PHE A 236 -3.50 11.27 -26.76
CA PHE A 236 -3.65 12.53 -26.04
C PHE A 236 -2.76 12.54 -24.79
N LEU A 237 -1.83 13.49 -24.74
CA LEU A 237 -1.02 13.74 -23.55
C LEU A 237 -1.56 14.97 -22.81
N THR A 238 -1.83 14.81 -21.52
CA THR A 238 -2.02 16.00 -20.68
C THR A 238 -0.70 16.76 -20.58
N GLN A 239 -0.74 18.06 -20.37
CA GLN A 239 0.48 18.86 -20.20
C GLN A 239 1.39 18.34 -19.07
N LYS A 240 0.82 17.79 -18.00
CA LYS A 240 1.61 17.16 -16.93
C LYS A 240 2.23 15.85 -17.38
N GLU A 241 1.50 15.07 -18.16
CA GLU A 241 2.01 13.81 -18.70
C GLU A 241 3.15 14.04 -19.69
N TYR A 242 3.02 15.04 -20.55
CA TYR A 242 4.10 15.51 -21.42
C TYR A 242 5.36 15.86 -20.61
N LEU A 243 5.21 16.64 -19.53
CA LEU A 243 6.34 16.96 -18.64
C LEU A 243 6.97 15.69 -18.04
N ARG A 244 6.16 14.73 -17.57
CA ARG A 244 6.69 13.48 -16.98
C ARG A 244 7.54 12.70 -17.98
N GLN A 245 7.04 12.52 -19.20
CA GLN A 245 7.75 11.79 -20.26
C GLN A 245 9.06 12.48 -20.63
N ALA A 246 9.03 13.81 -20.84
CA ALA A 246 10.23 14.57 -21.14
C ALA A 246 11.26 14.54 -20.00
N ILE A 247 10.82 14.62 -18.75
CA ILE A 247 11.71 14.51 -17.58
C ILE A 247 12.31 13.11 -17.51
N ASP A 248 11.52 12.05 -17.68
CA ASP A 248 12.00 10.67 -17.65
C ASP A 248 13.08 10.46 -18.74
N GLU A 249 12.89 10.99 -19.95
CA GLU A 249 13.86 10.88 -21.05
C GLU A 249 15.15 11.69 -20.79
N CYS A 250 15.03 12.97 -20.41
CA CYS A 250 16.19 13.80 -20.15
C CYS A 250 16.98 13.34 -18.92
N ALA A 251 16.30 12.90 -17.85
CA ALA A 251 16.95 12.48 -16.62
C ALA A 251 17.86 11.25 -16.84
N VAL A 252 17.51 10.35 -17.77
CA VAL A 252 18.32 9.16 -18.10
C VAL A 252 19.63 9.52 -18.78
N THR A 253 19.72 10.64 -19.49
CA THR A 253 20.94 11.01 -20.23
C THR A 253 21.72 12.16 -19.60
N SER A 254 21.16 12.87 -18.62
CA SER A 254 21.85 13.96 -17.93
C SER A 254 22.68 13.49 -16.74
N SER A 255 23.83 14.14 -16.53
CA SER A 255 24.74 13.87 -15.41
C SER A 255 24.67 14.93 -14.31
N ASN A 256 23.98 16.04 -14.56
CA ASN A 256 23.80 17.17 -13.63
C ASN A 256 22.58 18.01 -14.03
N PHE A 257 22.25 19.00 -13.20
CA PHE A 257 21.10 19.87 -13.41
C PHE A 257 21.21 20.74 -14.67
N ASP A 258 22.40 21.26 -14.99
CA ASP A 258 22.58 22.15 -16.13
C ASP A 258 22.36 21.41 -17.46
N GLU A 259 22.93 20.21 -17.61
CA GLU A 259 22.65 19.33 -18.75
C GLU A 259 21.18 18.95 -18.85
N PHE A 260 20.54 18.65 -17.72
CA PHE A 260 19.11 18.35 -17.65
C PHE A 260 18.26 19.54 -18.10
N GLN A 261 18.61 20.75 -17.64
CA GLN A 261 17.93 21.98 -18.03
C GLN A 261 18.08 22.27 -19.53
N SER A 262 19.30 22.15 -20.07
CA SER A 262 19.55 22.37 -21.50
C SER A 262 18.80 21.38 -22.36
N LYS A 263 18.83 20.08 -22.04
CA LYS A 263 18.10 19.05 -22.80
C LYS A 263 16.60 19.23 -22.79
N LEU A 264 16.01 19.56 -21.62
CA LEU A 264 14.58 19.85 -21.54
C LEU A 264 14.19 21.04 -22.41
N LEU A 265 15.04 22.07 -22.45
CA LEU A 265 14.78 23.26 -23.26
C LEU A 265 14.95 22.99 -24.76
N GLU A 266 16.04 22.34 -25.16
CA GLU A 266 16.37 22.07 -26.56
C GLU A 266 15.42 21.06 -27.19
N LEU A 267 15.17 19.93 -26.53
CA LEU A 267 14.41 18.81 -27.10
C LEU A 267 12.89 19.00 -26.95
N PHE A 268 12.44 19.59 -25.83
CA PHE A 268 11.01 19.65 -25.48
C PHE A 268 10.47 21.06 -25.26
N GLN A 269 11.32 22.09 -25.39
CA GLN A 269 10.96 23.48 -25.13
C GLN A 269 10.39 23.69 -23.72
N ILE A 270 10.83 22.85 -22.77
CA ILE A 270 10.47 22.92 -21.37
C ILE A 270 11.56 23.69 -20.62
N SER A 271 11.17 24.79 -19.97
CA SER A 271 12.07 25.46 -19.03
C SER A 271 11.90 24.86 -17.63
N VAL A 272 12.97 24.36 -17.02
CA VAL A 272 13.00 24.00 -15.58
C VAL A 272 13.82 25.03 -14.80
N ILE A 273 13.36 25.36 -13.59
CA ILE A 273 14.12 26.17 -12.64
C ILE A 273 14.05 25.56 -11.25
N GLU A 274 15.07 25.82 -10.44
CA GLU A 274 14.97 25.67 -8.99
C GLU A 274 14.41 26.95 -8.36
N HIS A 275 13.34 26.82 -7.56
CA HIS A 275 12.79 27.93 -6.79
C HIS A 275 12.31 27.44 -5.43
N ARG A 276 12.86 28.03 -4.35
CA ARG A 276 12.60 27.64 -2.95
C ARG A 276 12.89 26.16 -2.67
N GLY A 277 14.02 25.66 -3.16
CA GLY A 277 14.48 24.28 -2.94
C GLY A 277 13.69 23.22 -3.69
N ARG A 278 13.00 23.58 -4.79
CA ARG A 278 12.16 22.66 -5.56
C ARG A 278 12.25 22.95 -7.04
N TYR A 279 12.07 21.92 -7.86
CA TYR A 279 11.97 22.09 -9.31
C TYR A 279 10.58 22.54 -9.74
N SER A 280 10.59 23.44 -10.73
CA SER A 280 9.38 24.00 -11.34
C SER A 280 9.51 24.11 -12.86
N TYR A 281 8.62 23.41 -13.55
CA TYR A 281 8.66 23.17 -14.98
C TYR A 281 7.65 24.06 -15.72
N LEU A 282 8.08 24.75 -16.77
CA LEU A 282 7.21 25.47 -17.68
C LEU A 282 7.00 24.63 -18.94
N HIS A 283 5.79 24.13 -19.12
CA HIS A 283 5.38 23.51 -20.38
C HIS A 283 5.29 24.59 -21.47
N PRO A 284 5.65 24.30 -22.75
CA PRO A 284 5.62 25.28 -23.83
C PRO A 284 4.25 25.97 -23.97
N ASP A 285 3.15 25.22 -23.92
CA ASP A 285 1.78 25.76 -23.99
C ASP A 285 1.21 26.29 -22.66
N ARG A 286 2.06 26.70 -21.71
CA ARG A 286 1.62 27.23 -20.41
C ARG A 286 2.30 28.55 -20.07
N GLN A 287 1.50 29.46 -19.48
CA GLN A 287 2.01 30.69 -18.89
C GLN A 287 2.54 30.51 -17.45
N LYS A 288 2.09 29.45 -16.76
CA LYS A 288 2.43 29.19 -15.36
C LYS A 288 3.10 27.83 -15.20
N ARG A 289 4.22 27.85 -14.46
CA ARG A 289 4.99 26.65 -14.12
C ARG A 289 4.20 25.67 -13.27
N ILE A 290 4.54 24.39 -13.42
CA ILE A 290 4.05 23.26 -12.64
C ILE A 290 5.17 22.85 -11.69
N SER A 291 4.89 22.77 -10.40
CA SER A 291 5.86 22.30 -9.40
C SER A 291 5.98 20.78 -9.42
N GLU A 292 7.16 20.25 -9.11
CA GLU A 292 7.42 18.82 -8.87
C GLU A 292 6.33 18.10 -8.06
N ARG A 293 5.76 18.74 -7.01
CA ARG A 293 4.72 18.16 -6.15
C ARG A 293 3.42 17.81 -6.88
N ALA A 294 3.19 18.43 -8.03
CA ALA A 294 2.03 18.18 -8.87
C ALA A 294 2.25 17.03 -9.87
N LEU A 295 3.51 16.64 -10.09
CA LEU A 295 3.94 15.56 -10.98
C LEU A 295 4.22 14.27 -10.21
N GLY A 296 4.79 14.37 -9.00
CA GLY A 296 5.16 13.25 -8.12
C GLY A 296 6.62 13.35 -7.67
N THR A 297 7.03 12.59 -6.64
CA THR A 297 8.40 12.69 -6.07
C THR A 297 9.50 12.27 -7.02
N ARG A 298 9.22 11.35 -7.96
CA ARG A 298 10.15 10.95 -9.03
C ARG A 298 10.57 12.12 -9.93
N TYR A 299 9.73 13.14 -10.03
CA TYR A 299 9.94 14.33 -10.85
C TYR A 299 10.37 15.54 -9.99
N GLY A 300 10.88 15.28 -8.79
CA GLY A 300 11.36 16.29 -7.87
C GLY A 300 12.87 16.40 -7.84
N LYS A 301 13.34 17.53 -7.31
CA LYS A 301 14.77 17.84 -7.15
C LYS A 301 15.55 16.70 -6.51
N GLU A 302 15.08 16.22 -5.36
CA GLU A 302 15.75 15.19 -4.57
C GLU A 302 16.01 13.90 -5.36
N HIS A 303 14.98 13.34 -5.99
CA HIS A 303 15.11 12.12 -6.78
C HIS A 303 16.00 12.31 -8.02
N LEU A 304 15.86 13.44 -8.71
CA LEU A 304 16.62 13.73 -9.92
C LEU A 304 18.10 13.98 -9.61
N GLU A 305 18.42 14.72 -8.54
CA GLU A 305 19.80 14.93 -8.10
C GLU A 305 20.45 13.61 -7.66
N GLN A 306 19.74 12.74 -6.94
CA GLN A 306 20.22 11.38 -6.64
C GLN A 306 20.50 10.58 -7.92
N THR A 307 19.62 10.67 -8.92
CA THR A 307 19.80 10.01 -10.23
C THR A 307 21.06 10.50 -10.94
N PHE A 308 21.34 11.80 -10.87
CA PHE A 308 22.55 12.40 -11.44
C PHE A 308 23.81 11.96 -10.69
N LEU A 309 23.79 12.02 -9.36
CA LEU A 309 24.89 11.60 -8.49
C LEU A 309 25.28 10.13 -8.67
N ARG A 310 24.32 9.24 -8.95
CA ARG A 310 24.63 7.83 -9.20
C ARG A 310 25.38 7.58 -10.49
N LYS A 311 25.34 8.50 -11.46
CA LYS A 311 26.11 8.40 -12.73
C LYS A 311 27.52 8.95 -12.59
N ASP A 312 27.68 10.02 -11.81
CA ASP A 312 28.99 10.54 -11.41
C ASP A 312 29.09 10.65 -9.88
N PRO A 313 29.43 9.54 -9.19
CA PRO A 313 29.51 9.54 -7.74
C PRO A 313 30.49 10.58 -7.21
N LEU A 314 31.57 10.88 -7.93
CA LEU A 314 32.63 11.79 -7.47
C LEU A 314 32.14 13.23 -7.30
N ALA A 315 31.06 13.61 -7.98
CA ALA A 315 30.41 14.90 -7.79
C ALA A 315 30.01 15.13 -6.32
N ILE A 316 29.69 14.06 -5.56
CA ILE A 316 29.32 14.15 -4.14
C ILE A 316 30.41 14.81 -3.30
N LEU A 317 31.68 14.76 -3.71
CA LEU A 317 32.78 15.38 -2.97
C LEU A 317 32.67 16.91 -2.95
N TYR A 318 32.01 17.51 -3.94
CA TYR A 318 31.91 18.95 -4.10
C TYR A 318 30.53 19.51 -3.75
N VAL A 319 29.53 18.64 -3.57
CA VAL A 319 28.19 19.01 -3.10
C VAL A 319 28.25 19.41 -1.63
N ARG A 320 27.73 20.59 -1.29
CA ARG A 320 27.63 21.03 0.11
C ARG A 320 26.62 20.16 0.85
N SER A 321 27.01 19.67 2.01
CA SER A 321 26.11 18.96 2.94
C SER A 321 25.94 19.74 4.22
N HIS A 322 24.79 19.56 4.86
CA HIS A 322 24.52 20.03 6.21
C HIS A 322 24.83 18.96 7.27
N LEU A 323 25.11 17.71 6.83
CA LEU A 323 25.40 16.59 7.71
C LEU A 323 26.89 16.59 8.06
N CYS A 324 27.20 16.60 9.36
CA CYS A 324 28.58 16.69 9.86
C CYS A 324 29.43 15.51 9.36
N LEU A 325 28.89 14.28 9.42
CA LEU A 325 29.55 13.08 8.94
C LEU A 325 29.90 13.17 7.45
N VAL A 326 28.98 13.66 6.61
CA VAL A 326 29.23 13.83 5.17
C VAL A 326 30.40 14.79 4.93
N VAL A 327 30.41 15.94 5.62
CA VAL A 327 31.49 16.93 5.50
C VAL A 327 32.84 16.33 5.89
N ASN A 328 32.89 15.54 6.97
CA ASN A 328 34.10 14.88 7.43
C ASN A 328 34.61 13.85 6.40
N LEU A 329 33.71 13.01 5.87
CA LEU A 329 34.05 12.02 4.86
C LEU A 329 34.56 12.69 3.57
N GLN A 330 33.87 13.73 3.08
CA GLN A 330 34.30 14.49 1.90
C GLN A 330 35.71 15.08 2.10
N THR A 331 35.99 15.61 3.29
CA THR A 331 37.30 16.21 3.63
C THR A 331 38.40 15.15 3.58
N ASN A 332 38.17 13.99 4.19
CA ASN A 332 39.14 12.90 4.20
C ASN A 332 39.37 12.33 2.80
N VAL A 333 38.32 12.09 2.02
CA VAL A 333 38.46 11.57 0.65
C VAL A 333 39.24 12.55 -0.24
N LYS A 334 38.98 13.86 -0.13
CA LYS A 334 39.78 14.89 -0.81
C LYS A 334 41.25 14.87 -0.38
N ALA A 335 41.53 14.72 0.91
CA ALA A 335 42.90 14.60 1.40
C ALA A 335 43.62 13.37 0.84
N MET A 336 42.91 12.25 0.69
CA MET A 336 43.41 11.01 0.09
C MET A 336 43.67 11.11 -1.42
N GLN A 337 43.17 12.16 -2.10
CA GLN A 337 43.51 12.46 -3.50
C GLN A 337 44.85 13.20 -3.65
N SER A 338 45.47 13.64 -2.55
CA SER A 338 46.74 14.35 -2.60
C SER A 338 47.88 13.48 -3.17
N PRO A 339 48.91 14.08 -3.81
CA PRO A 339 50.00 13.32 -4.44
C PRO A 339 50.71 12.32 -3.51
N ALA A 340 50.74 12.57 -2.20
CA ALA A 340 51.33 11.68 -1.20
C ALA A 340 50.57 10.34 -1.04
N TYR A 341 49.27 10.33 -1.31
CA TYR A 341 48.39 9.16 -1.21
C TYR A 341 47.96 8.61 -2.58
N ALA A 342 48.04 9.42 -3.64
CA ALA A 342 47.54 9.11 -4.97
C ALA A 342 48.07 7.79 -5.55
N HIS A 343 49.30 7.39 -5.22
CA HIS A 343 49.86 6.10 -5.68
C HIS A 343 49.17 4.86 -5.10
N ARG A 344 48.38 4.99 -4.03
CA ARG A 344 47.70 3.87 -3.34
C ARG A 344 46.20 3.81 -3.65
N VAL A 345 45.59 4.91 -4.08
CA VAL A 345 44.13 5.02 -4.25
C VAL A 345 43.76 4.88 -5.73
N LYS A 346 43.05 3.80 -6.06
CA LYS A 346 42.51 3.58 -7.41
C LYS A 346 41.22 4.37 -7.63
N LEU A 347 40.87 4.67 -8.88
CA LEU A 347 39.59 5.32 -9.24
C LEU A 347 38.37 4.55 -8.68
N SER A 348 38.41 3.22 -8.74
CA SER A 348 37.37 2.36 -8.15
C SER A 348 37.19 2.58 -6.64
N ASN A 349 38.30 2.84 -5.92
CA ASN A 349 38.27 3.08 -4.49
C ASN A 349 37.62 4.45 -4.20
N LEU A 350 37.94 5.47 -4.99
CA LEU A 350 37.30 6.79 -4.88
C LEU A 350 35.80 6.72 -5.18
N GLN A 351 35.40 5.91 -6.17
CA GLN A 351 33.99 5.66 -6.46
C GLN A 351 33.29 4.94 -5.31
N GLN A 352 33.92 3.93 -4.68
CA GLN A 352 33.38 3.27 -3.49
C GLN A 352 33.19 4.23 -2.31
N MET A 353 34.19 5.09 -2.06
CA MET A 353 34.09 6.12 -1.01
C MET A 353 32.98 7.14 -1.32
N ALA A 354 32.90 7.60 -2.57
CA ALA A 354 31.86 8.51 -3.02
C ALA A 354 30.46 7.89 -2.88
N ASN A 355 30.27 6.63 -3.29
CA ASN A 355 29.02 5.89 -3.09
C ASN A 355 28.67 5.76 -1.60
N THR A 356 29.67 5.60 -0.73
CA THR A 356 29.45 5.59 0.73
C THR A 356 28.95 6.95 1.22
N ILE A 357 29.54 8.05 0.73
CA ILE A 357 29.09 9.41 1.08
C ILE A 357 27.66 9.67 0.58
N ILE A 358 27.33 9.22 -0.64
CA ILE A 358 25.97 9.28 -1.18
C ILE A 358 25.02 8.53 -0.25
N TYR A 359 25.35 7.30 0.13
CA TYR A 359 24.53 6.50 1.03
C TYR A 359 24.28 7.19 2.37
N VAL A 360 25.34 7.73 2.99
CA VAL A 360 25.26 8.48 4.25
C VAL A 360 24.36 9.71 4.11
N GLN A 361 24.45 10.42 2.99
CA GLN A 361 23.63 11.60 2.72
C GLN A 361 22.16 11.24 2.44
N GLU A 362 21.90 10.22 1.63
CA GLU A 362 20.55 9.74 1.31
C GLU A 362 19.81 9.29 2.58
N HIS A 363 20.51 8.67 3.54
CA HIS A 363 19.92 8.19 4.79
C HIS A 363 19.95 9.22 5.93
N GLY A 364 20.54 10.39 5.72
CA GLY A 364 20.53 11.47 6.69
C GLY A 364 21.36 11.22 7.95
N PHE A 365 22.43 10.41 7.87
CA PHE A 365 23.28 10.15 9.03
C PHE A 365 24.17 11.36 9.31
N ASP A 366 23.86 12.10 10.38
CA ASP A 366 24.62 13.28 10.79
C ASP A 366 25.93 12.90 11.51
N THR A 367 25.93 11.78 12.23
CA THR A 367 27.09 11.25 12.95
C THR A 367 27.33 9.76 12.68
N GLN A 368 28.55 9.30 12.95
CA GLN A 368 28.89 7.87 12.88
C GLN A 368 28.06 7.04 13.88
N SER A 369 27.72 7.63 15.03
CA SER A 369 26.87 6.99 16.04
C SER A 369 25.45 6.75 15.53
N ASP A 370 24.89 7.65 14.71
CA ASP A 370 23.55 7.48 14.13
C ASP A 370 23.50 6.25 13.21
N LEU A 371 24.53 6.10 12.37
CA LEU A 371 24.69 4.93 11.50
C LEU A 371 24.79 3.64 12.31
N LYS A 372 25.67 3.61 13.34
CA LYS A 372 25.87 2.43 14.20
C LYS A 372 24.63 2.07 15.01
N ASN A 373 23.92 3.06 15.54
CA ASN A 373 22.66 2.85 16.25
C ASN A 373 21.58 2.28 15.32
N THR A 374 21.49 2.80 14.09
CA THR A 374 20.56 2.30 13.07
C THR A 374 20.89 0.87 12.67
N LEU A 375 22.17 0.56 12.43
CA LEU A 375 22.64 -0.80 12.14
C LEU A 375 22.30 -1.77 13.28
N LEU A 376 22.51 -1.36 14.53
CA LEU A 376 22.18 -2.17 15.71
C LEU A 376 20.68 -2.39 15.86
N ALA A 377 19.87 -1.35 15.69
CA ALA A 377 18.41 -1.44 15.73
C ALA A 377 17.88 -2.38 14.63
N SER A 378 18.34 -2.24 13.39
CA SER A 378 17.94 -3.12 12.29
C SER A 378 18.41 -4.57 12.48
N LYS A 379 19.59 -4.81 13.09
CA LYS A 379 20.04 -6.16 13.47
C LYS A 379 19.13 -6.80 14.52
N GLN A 380 18.66 -6.00 15.49
CA GLN A 380 17.71 -6.45 16.51
C GLN A 380 16.33 -6.76 15.91
N GLU A 381 15.82 -5.88 15.05
CA GLU A 381 14.56 -6.07 14.31
C GLU A 381 14.59 -7.37 13.48
N LEU A 382 15.68 -7.62 12.74
CA LEU A 382 15.84 -8.85 11.97
C LEU A 382 15.76 -10.10 12.87
N LYS A 383 16.38 -10.05 14.06
CA LYS A 383 16.36 -11.17 15.01
C LYS A 383 14.96 -11.43 15.55
N GLU A 384 14.21 -10.37 15.86
CA GLU A 384 12.82 -10.46 16.31
C GLU A 384 11.91 -11.04 15.23
N MET A 385 12.01 -10.52 14.00
CA MET A 385 11.27 -11.04 12.85
C MET A 385 11.59 -12.51 12.57
N GLN A 386 12.87 -12.91 12.62
CA GLN A 386 13.27 -14.32 12.46
C GLN A 386 12.69 -15.23 13.54
N THR A 387 12.59 -14.73 14.77
CA THR A 387 12.00 -15.48 15.88
C THR A 387 10.50 -15.68 15.68
N GLN A 388 9.79 -14.61 15.28
CA GLN A 388 8.35 -14.68 14.96
C GLN A 388 8.09 -15.60 13.77
N PHE A 389 8.88 -15.48 12.70
CA PHE A 389 8.81 -16.34 11.52
C PHE A 389 9.01 -17.81 11.86
N ALA A 390 9.98 -18.14 12.71
CA ALA A 390 10.19 -19.50 13.19
C ALA A 390 9.00 -20.02 14.00
N GLN A 391 8.41 -19.17 14.85
CA GLN A 391 7.20 -19.50 15.61
C GLN A 391 6.00 -19.74 14.68
N HIS A 392 5.77 -18.87 13.68
CA HIS A 392 4.70 -19.03 12.71
C HIS A 392 4.87 -20.29 11.86
N ARG A 393 6.09 -20.61 11.42
CA ARG A 393 6.39 -21.89 10.75
C ARG A 393 6.11 -23.10 11.65
N SER A 394 6.40 -22.99 12.94
CA SER A 394 6.07 -24.03 13.92
C SER A 394 4.56 -24.22 14.07
N ASN A 395 3.82 -23.12 14.23
CA ASN A 395 2.37 -23.10 14.31
C ASN A 395 1.73 -23.70 13.04
N LEU A 396 2.29 -23.44 11.86
CA LEU A 396 1.83 -24.00 10.59
C LEU A 396 1.98 -25.54 10.57
N ARG A 397 3.07 -26.08 11.13
CA ARG A 397 3.24 -27.53 11.28
C ARG A 397 2.17 -28.12 12.19
N THR A 398 1.96 -27.53 13.36
CA THR A 398 0.91 -27.95 14.30
C THR A 398 -0.47 -27.89 13.65
N LEU A 399 -0.78 -26.85 12.88
CA LEU A 399 -2.06 -26.70 12.20
C LEU A 399 -2.25 -27.72 11.08
N ASN A 400 -1.19 -28.05 10.33
CA ASN A 400 -1.24 -29.13 9.35
C ASN A 400 -1.50 -30.49 10.03
N ASP A 401 -0.90 -30.75 11.19
CA ASP A 401 -1.18 -31.96 11.98
C ASP A 401 -2.64 -31.97 12.45
N GLN A 402 -3.18 -30.85 12.94
CA GLN A 402 -4.61 -30.73 13.30
C GLN A 402 -5.51 -31.07 12.11
N ILE A 403 -5.25 -30.51 10.93
CA ILE A 403 -6.03 -30.79 9.72
C ILE A 403 -5.95 -32.28 9.37
N ARG A 404 -4.74 -32.86 9.38
CA ARG A 404 -4.50 -34.28 9.08
C ARG A 404 -5.28 -35.19 10.03
N TYR A 405 -5.12 -35.01 11.34
CA TYR A 405 -5.76 -35.87 12.32
C TYR A 405 -7.28 -35.64 12.40
N THR A 406 -7.75 -34.41 12.22
CA THR A 406 -9.20 -34.13 12.15
C THR A 406 -9.82 -34.80 10.93
N GLY A 407 -9.19 -34.71 9.75
CA GLY A 407 -9.61 -35.43 8.55
C GLY A 407 -9.60 -36.95 8.75
N GLN A 408 -8.54 -37.49 9.33
CA GLN A 408 -8.40 -38.92 9.63
C GLN A 408 -9.46 -39.41 10.62
N TYR A 409 -9.80 -38.61 11.63
CA TYR A 409 -10.85 -38.91 12.60
C TYR A 409 -12.22 -39.02 11.91
N TYR A 410 -12.61 -38.00 11.15
CA TYR A 410 -13.91 -38.01 10.47
C TYR A 410 -14.01 -39.07 9.37
N ALA A 411 -12.93 -39.32 8.62
CA ALA A 411 -12.90 -40.34 7.56
C ALA A 411 -13.12 -41.77 8.09
N ASN A 412 -12.68 -42.07 9.31
CA ASN A 412 -12.77 -43.42 9.89
C ASN A 412 -13.83 -43.55 11.01
N LYS A 413 -14.56 -42.46 11.32
CA LYS A 413 -15.53 -42.41 12.42
C LYS A 413 -16.66 -43.43 12.26
N GLU A 414 -17.16 -43.59 11.03
CA GLU A 414 -18.26 -44.51 10.75
C GLU A 414 -17.81 -45.97 10.93
N VAL A 415 -16.66 -46.34 10.36
CA VAL A 415 -16.07 -47.68 10.51
C VAL A 415 -15.80 -48.00 11.98
N TYR A 416 -15.30 -47.04 12.75
CA TYR A 416 -15.09 -47.22 14.19
C TYR A 416 -16.41 -47.35 14.98
N SER A 417 -17.45 -46.61 14.59
CA SER A 417 -18.78 -46.73 15.19
C SER A 417 -19.38 -48.12 14.95
N GLN A 418 -19.28 -48.62 13.71
CA GLN A 418 -19.70 -49.98 13.35
C GLN A 418 -18.91 -51.04 14.12
N PHE A 419 -17.58 -50.87 14.26
CA PHE A 419 -16.74 -51.73 15.10
C PHE A 419 -17.20 -51.74 16.57
N SER A 420 -17.49 -50.57 17.15
CA SER A 420 -17.93 -50.45 18.54
C SER A 420 -19.23 -51.20 18.82
N ASN A 421 -20.14 -51.19 17.83
CA ASN A 421 -21.46 -51.82 17.89
C ASN A 421 -21.48 -53.27 17.33
N ALA A 422 -20.38 -53.77 16.77
CA ALA A 422 -20.33 -55.09 16.15
C ALA A 422 -20.48 -56.22 17.17
N LYS A 423 -21.31 -57.22 16.83
CA LYS A 423 -21.50 -58.44 17.64
C LYS A 423 -20.22 -59.29 17.75
N TYR A 424 -19.38 -59.30 16.70
CA TYR A 424 -18.13 -60.07 16.62
C TYR A 424 -16.91 -59.14 16.42
N LYS A 425 -16.56 -58.36 17.45
CA LYS A 425 -15.51 -57.32 17.42
C LYS A 425 -14.15 -57.84 16.92
N GLY A 426 -13.74 -59.05 17.29
CA GLY A 426 -12.45 -59.62 16.88
C GLY A 426 -12.33 -59.86 15.37
N LYS A 427 -13.41 -60.26 14.70
CA LYS A 427 -13.44 -60.45 13.24
C LYS A 427 -13.44 -59.09 12.53
N TYR A 428 -14.31 -58.18 12.98
CA TYR A 428 -14.40 -56.83 12.42
C TYR A 428 -13.07 -56.06 12.53
N ARG A 429 -12.34 -56.22 13.66
CA ARG A 429 -11.02 -55.61 13.82
C ARG A 429 -9.98 -56.14 12.85
N LYS A 430 -10.04 -57.42 12.47
CA LYS A 430 -9.12 -57.99 11.47
C LYS A 430 -9.42 -57.48 10.06
N GLU A 431 -10.70 -57.31 9.72
CA GLU A 431 -11.15 -56.84 8.40
C GLU A 431 -10.91 -55.34 8.19
N HIS A 432 -11.04 -54.52 9.25
CA HIS A 432 -10.89 -53.06 9.21
C HIS A 432 -9.72 -52.54 10.04
N ALA A 433 -8.64 -53.33 10.16
CA ALA A 433 -7.53 -53.05 11.08
C ALA A 433 -6.90 -51.67 10.87
N LYS A 434 -6.72 -51.27 9.60
CA LYS A 434 -6.05 -50.02 9.23
C LYS A 434 -6.92 -48.80 9.54
N GLU A 435 -8.21 -48.86 9.26
CA GLU A 435 -9.17 -47.80 9.50
C GLU A 435 -9.37 -47.58 11.00
N ILE A 436 -9.48 -48.68 11.76
CA ILE A 436 -9.58 -48.65 13.23
C ILE A 436 -8.31 -48.05 13.83
N GLN A 437 -7.12 -48.50 13.41
CA GLN A 437 -5.86 -47.95 13.89
C GLN A 437 -5.75 -46.45 13.58
N LYS A 438 -6.07 -46.04 12.34
CA LYS A 438 -6.07 -44.62 11.95
C LYS A 438 -7.03 -43.79 12.82
N TYR A 439 -8.21 -44.31 13.12
CA TYR A 439 -9.15 -43.61 14.01
C TYR A 439 -8.59 -43.47 15.43
N GLU A 440 -8.03 -44.55 15.99
CA GLU A 440 -7.48 -44.56 17.35
C GLU A 440 -6.31 -43.58 17.49
N GLU A 441 -5.37 -43.59 16.55
CA GLU A 441 -4.25 -42.63 16.49
C GLU A 441 -4.73 -41.18 16.41
N ALA A 442 -5.69 -40.90 15.53
CA ALA A 442 -6.25 -39.56 15.38
C ALA A 442 -7.02 -39.10 16.63
N ARG A 443 -7.82 -39.99 17.22
CA ARG A 443 -8.55 -39.72 18.46
C ARG A 443 -7.59 -39.39 19.60
N ASP A 444 -6.54 -40.16 19.77
CA ASP A 444 -5.62 -40.00 20.90
C ASP A 444 -4.79 -38.71 20.76
N TRP A 445 -4.37 -38.36 19.54
CA TRP A 445 -3.74 -37.07 19.24
C TRP A 445 -4.70 -35.89 19.44
N LEU A 446 -5.93 -35.97 18.91
CA LEU A 446 -6.91 -34.89 19.05
C LEU A 446 -7.32 -34.69 20.51
N ARG A 447 -7.37 -35.76 21.31
CA ARG A 447 -7.68 -35.69 22.74
C ARG A 447 -6.59 -34.99 23.54
N SER A 448 -5.31 -35.18 23.18
CA SER A 448 -4.22 -34.45 23.85
C SER A 448 -4.20 -32.97 23.46
N PHE A 449 -4.67 -32.65 22.24
CA PHE A 449 -4.74 -31.28 21.73
C PHE A 449 -5.99 -30.50 22.21
N TYR A 450 -7.17 -31.12 22.21
CA TYR A 450 -8.45 -30.52 22.60
C TYR A 450 -8.93 -31.05 23.96
N GLN A 451 -8.40 -30.48 25.05
CA GLN A 451 -8.76 -30.91 26.42
C GLN A 451 -10.24 -30.68 26.75
N ASP A 452 -10.85 -29.66 26.15
CA ASP A 452 -12.25 -29.28 26.35
C ASP A 452 -13.22 -30.09 25.48
N GLY A 453 -12.71 -31.03 24.67
CA GLY A 453 -13.47 -31.89 23.77
C GLY A 453 -14.09 -31.20 22.55
N LYS A 454 -14.01 -29.86 22.44
CA LYS A 454 -14.54 -29.10 21.31
C LYS A 454 -13.52 -29.01 20.17
N MET A 455 -13.65 -29.89 19.18
CA MET A 455 -12.82 -29.86 17.98
C MET A 455 -13.18 -28.71 17.03
N THR A 456 -12.16 -28.02 16.52
CA THR A 456 -12.32 -27.02 15.46
C THR A 456 -12.75 -27.70 14.16
N SER A 457 -13.61 -27.03 13.38
CA SER A 457 -14.08 -27.57 12.10
C SER A 457 -12.95 -27.59 11.06
N LEU A 458 -12.95 -28.58 10.15
CA LEU A 458 -11.99 -28.66 9.04
C LEU A 458 -11.97 -27.37 8.21
N LYS A 459 -13.13 -26.78 7.92
CA LYS A 459 -13.25 -25.52 7.17
C LYS A 459 -12.56 -24.35 7.88
N THR A 460 -12.68 -24.29 9.21
CA THR A 460 -12.01 -23.25 10.01
C THR A 460 -10.50 -23.48 10.04
N LEU A 461 -10.05 -24.73 10.17
CA LEU A 461 -8.62 -25.06 10.18
C LEU A 461 -7.94 -24.77 8.84
N THR A 462 -8.60 -25.07 7.72
CA THR A 462 -8.08 -24.75 6.37
C THR A 462 -7.97 -23.24 6.16
N LEU A 463 -8.96 -22.47 6.59
CA LEU A 463 -8.92 -21.01 6.52
C LEU A 463 -7.79 -20.42 7.38
N GLN A 464 -7.61 -20.93 8.60
CA GLN A 464 -6.49 -20.53 9.46
C GLN A 464 -5.13 -20.86 8.82
N LYS A 465 -5.04 -22.00 8.11
CA LYS A 465 -3.82 -22.42 7.42
C LYS A 465 -3.49 -21.47 6.28
N GLU A 466 -4.46 -21.16 5.43
CA GLU A 466 -4.29 -20.23 4.32
C GLU A 466 -3.82 -18.85 4.83
N LYS A 467 -4.48 -18.31 5.86
CA LYS A 467 -4.09 -17.04 6.49
C LYS A 467 -2.66 -17.08 7.04
N LEU A 468 -2.29 -18.15 7.75
CA LEU A 468 -0.94 -18.28 8.32
C LEU A 468 0.13 -18.48 7.23
N GLN A 469 -0.20 -19.16 6.12
CA GLN A 469 0.70 -19.31 4.98
C GLN A 469 0.97 -17.98 4.28
N GLN A 470 -0.07 -17.16 4.07
CA GLN A 470 0.08 -15.82 3.51
C GLN A 470 0.94 -14.92 4.43
N GLN A 471 0.70 -14.98 5.73
CA GLN A 471 1.51 -14.24 6.71
C GLN A 471 2.99 -14.64 6.64
N ILE A 472 3.29 -15.95 6.59
CA ILE A 472 4.67 -16.45 6.46
C ILE A 472 5.31 -15.98 5.16
N ALA A 473 4.59 -15.98 4.03
CA ALA A 473 5.12 -15.49 2.77
C ALA A 473 5.49 -14.00 2.83
N SER A 474 4.61 -13.17 3.39
CA SER A 474 4.87 -11.74 3.60
C SER A 474 6.06 -11.49 4.55
N GLU A 475 6.16 -12.25 5.64
CA GLU A 475 7.30 -12.18 6.57
C GLU A 475 8.62 -12.57 5.88
N GLU A 476 8.61 -13.57 5.00
CA GLU A 476 9.79 -14.04 4.26
C GLU A 476 10.34 -12.94 3.33
N GLU A 477 9.45 -12.24 2.61
CA GLU A 477 9.83 -11.09 1.77
C GLU A 477 10.37 -9.93 2.60
N ALA A 478 9.71 -9.59 3.72
CA ALA A 478 10.15 -8.51 4.60
C ALA A 478 11.52 -8.80 5.23
N ILE A 479 11.76 -10.05 5.65
CA ILE A 479 13.08 -10.51 6.14
C ILE A 479 14.14 -10.41 5.04
N SER A 480 13.78 -10.77 3.80
CA SER A 480 14.70 -10.67 2.65
C SER A 480 15.10 -9.22 2.39
N SER A 481 14.13 -8.30 2.35
CA SER A 481 14.36 -6.87 2.17
C SER A 481 15.24 -6.27 3.29
N LEU A 482 14.96 -6.62 4.55
CA LEU A 482 15.74 -6.14 5.69
C LEU A 482 17.18 -6.66 5.68
N LYS A 483 17.43 -7.88 5.18
CA LYS A 483 18.79 -8.42 5.00
C LYS A 483 19.59 -7.64 3.96
N GLU A 484 19.00 -7.28 2.83
CA GLU A 484 19.68 -6.45 1.83
C GLU A 484 19.99 -5.06 2.40
N LYS A 485 19.03 -4.43 3.08
CA LYS A 485 19.27 -3.15 3.77
C LYS A 485 20.42 -3.24 4.79
N LEU A 486 20.48 -4.33 5.57
CA LEU A 486 21.54 -4.55 6.54
C LEU A 486 22.91 -4.74 5.89
N LYS A 487 22.97 -5.36 4.71
CA LYS A 487 24.22 -5.51 3.95
C LYS A 487 24.75 -4.14 3.50
N ASP A 488 23.86 -3.25 3.05
CA ASP A 488 24.23 -1.89 2.68
C ASP A 488 24.68 -1.07 3.91
N LEU A 489 23.94 -1.15 5.03
CA LEU A 489 24.31 -0.48 6.29
C LEU A 489 25.66 -0.97 6.83
N ASP A 490 25.92 -2.28 6.82
CA ASP A 490 27.18 -2.86 7.31
C ASP A 490 28.35 -2.48 6.40
N THR A 491 28.14 -2.46 5.07
CA THR A 491 29.14 -1.97 4.11
C THR A 491 29.43 -0.48 4.33
N ALA A 492 28.39 0.33 4.53
CA ALA A 492 28.53 1.75 4.81
C ALA A 492 29.28 2.00 6.12
N ASP A 493 28.95 1.27 7.19
CA ASP A 493 29.63 1.36 8.50
C ASP A 493 31.13 1.07 8.38
N GLN A 494 31.49 -0.05 7.73
CA GLN A 494 32.89 -0.41 7.49
C GLN A 494 33.63 0.64 6.65
N ASN A 495 33.01 1.13 5.58
CA ASN A 495 33.63 2.14 4.71
C ASN A 495 33.77 3.48 5.43
N VAL A 496 32.77 3.90 6.21
CA VAL A 496 32.82 5.13 7.03
C VAL A 496 33.96 5.05 8.02
N ASP A 497 34.10 3.94 8.76
CA ASP A 497 35.18 3.71 9.70
C ASP A 497 36.55 3.83 9.01
N ALA A 498 36.72 3.20 7.84
CA ALA A 498 37.95 3.25 7.06
C ALA A 498 38.27 4.67 6.57
N ILE A 499 37.30 5.38 5.96
CA ILE A 499 37.49 6.74 5.43
C ILE A 499 37.83 7.72 6.56
N LEU A 500 37.17 7.63 7.70
CA LEU A 500 37.46 8.48 8.86
C LEU A 500 38.89 8.26 9.40
N GLN A 501 39.42 7.03 9.27
CA GLN A 501 40.79 6.68 9.64
C GLN A 501 41.81 6.89 8.51
N MET A 502 41.42 7.52 7.41
CA MET A 502 42.23 7.71 6.19
C MET A 502 42.78 6.39 5.61
N GLN A 503 42.02 5.31 5.75
CA GLN A 503 42.30 4.01 5.16
C GLN A 503 41.47 3.81 3.90
N ILE A 504 41.98 2.99 2.98
CA ILE A 504 41.25 2.61 1.77
C ILE A 504 40.26 1.51 2.17
N PRO A 505 38.94 1.71 1.98
CA PRO A 505 37.97 0.67 2.23
C PRO A 505 38.29 -0.58 1.40
N GLU A 506 38.34 -1.74 2.05
CA GLU A 506 38.49 -2.99 1.31
C GLU A 506 37.16 -3.32 0.60
N PRO A 507 37.21 -3.86 -0.63
CA PRO A 507 36.00 -4.39 -1.25
C PRO A 507 35.49 -5.54 -0.39
N VAL A 508 34.23 -5.44 0.07
CA VAL A 508 33.56 -6.52 0.78
C VAL A 508 33.57 -7.73 -0.14
N LYS A 509 34.45 -8.72 0.14
CA LYS A 509 34.41 -10.00 -0.55
C LYS A 509 33.04 -10.59 -0.28
N SER A 510 32.20 -10.69 -1.30
CA SER A 510 30.97 -11.46 -1.19
C SER A 510 31.40 -12.87 -0.81
N LYS A 511 31.20 -13.27 0.45
CA LYS A 511 31.22 -14.68 0.80
C LYS A 511 29.97 -15.27 0.15
N THR A 512 30.05 -15.59 -1.14
CA THR A 512 29.29 -16.68 -1.74
C THR A 512 29.75 -17.91 -0.96
N LYS A 513 29.10 -18.18 0.17
CA LYS A 513 29.20 -19.48 0.80
C LYS A 513 28.45 -20.42 -0.14
N ASP A 514 29.20 -21.37 -0.69
CA ASP A 514 28.66 -22.60 -1.25
C ASP A 514 27.56 -23.12 -0.32
N LEU A 515 26.32 -23.02 -0.80
CA LEU A 515 25.16 -23.77 -0.30
C LEU A 515 24.87 -24.86 -1.34
N GLU A 516 25.88 -25.66 -1.63
CA GLU A 516 25.70 -27.05 -2.06
C GLU A 516 26.27 -27.93 -0.95
N ARG A 517 25.39 -28.34 -0.03
CA ARG A 517 25.29 -29.69 0.53
C ARG A 517 24.11 -29.84 1.46
#